data_AF-A0A7W1P4A5-F1
#
_entry.id   AF-A0A7W1P4A5-F1
#
_cell.length_a   1.000
_cell.length_b   1.000
_cell.length_c   1.000
_cell.angle_alpha   90.00
_cell.angle_beta   90.00
_cell.angle_gamma   90.00
#
_symmetry.space_group_name_H-M   'P 1'
#
loop_
_entity.id
_entity.type
_entity.pdbx_description
1 polymer ?
#
loop_
_entity_poly.entity_id
_entity_poly.type
_entity_poly.pdbx_seq_one_letter_code
_entity_poly.pdbx_strand_id
1 'polypeptide(L)'
;MANTQDIRRRIKSIRNTAQITKAMQMVAASKMRRAQQHALAGRPYAALMNRVLVSLQRRTDPKFHPLLQVREVRKELVIVVSTDKGL
;
A
#
# COMPACT_ATOMS: atom_id res chain seq x y z
N MET A 1 6.20 -12.83 -47.28
CA MET A 1 7.10 -11.69 -47.04
C MET A 1 6.41 -10.73 -46.08
N ALA A 2 7.12 -10.21 -45.07
CA ALA A 2 6.52 -9.23 -44.16
C ALA A 2 6.05 -8.02 -44.97
N ASN A 3 4.73 -7.77 -45.00
CA ASN A 3 4.15 -6.67 -45.73
C ASN A 3 4.49 -5.36 -44.99
N THR A 4 5.00 -4.37 -45.70
CA THR A 4 5.32 -3.03 -45.16
C THR A 4 4.12 -2.38 -44.47
N GLN A 5 2.90 -2.75 -44.87
CA GLN A 5 1.66 -2.36 -44.21
C GLN A 5 1.54 -2.91 -42.79
N ASP A 6 1.96 -4.15 -42.55
CA ASP A 6 1.91 -4.79 -41.23
C ASP A 6 2.92 -4.16 -40.28
N ILE A 7 4.10 -3.80 -40.79
CA ILE A 7 5.11 -3.04 -40.03
C ILE A 7 4.55 -1.68 -39.61
N ARG A 8 3.92 -0.93 -40.53
CA ARG A 8 3.27 0.35 -40.20
C ARG A 8 2.15 0.21 -39.18
N ARG A 9 1.32 -0.84 -39.29
CA ARG A 9 0.27 -1.14 -38.30
C ARG A 9 0.85 -1.43 -36.93
N ARG A 10 1.90 -2.24 -36.85
CA ARG A 10 2.57 -2.58 -35.58
C ARG A 10 3.20 -1.35 -34.93
N ILE A 11 3.84 -0.47 -35.69
CA ILE A 11 4.38 0.81 -35.18
C ILE A 11 3.27 1.67 -34.57
N LYS A 12 2.12 1.79 -35.26
CA LYS A 12 0.97 2.55 -34.72
C LYS A 12 0.43 1.93 -33.44
N SER A 13 0.30 0.60 -33.39
CA SER A 13 -0.17 -0.12 -32.20
C SER A 13 0.75 0.11 -30.99
N ILE A 14 2.07 -0.06 -31.16
CA ILE A 14 3.04 0.14 -30.08
C ILE A 14 3.06 1.61 -29.61
N ARG A 15 2.95 2.58 -30.54
CA ARG A 15 2.86 4.01 -30.17
C ARG A 15 1.62 4.28 -29.31
N ASN A 16 0.47 3.69 -29.65
CA ASN A 16 -0.74 3.83 -28.84
C ASN A 16 -0.57 3.19 -27.46
N THR A 17 -0.02 1.97 -27.38
CA THR A 17 0.27 1.31 -26.10
C THR A 17 1.21 2.16 -25.24
N ALA A 18 2.26 2.73 -25.83
CA ALA A 18 3.20 3.60 -25.14
C ALA A 18 2.55 4.88 -24.56
N GLN A 19 1.59 5.46 -25.28
CA GLN A 19 0.81 6.61 -24.77
C GLN A 19 -0.08 6.21 -23.60
N ILE A 20 -0.75 5.06 -23.68
CA ILE A 20 -1.62 4.54 -22.60
C ILE A 20 -0.80 4.25 -21.35
N THR A 21 0.31 3.52 -21.47
CA THR A 21 1.17 3.21 -20.32
C THR A 21 1.80 4.47 -19.74
N LYS A 22 2.10 5.49 -20.57
CA LYS A 22 2.58 6.78 -20.07
C LYS A 22 1.53 7.49 -19.24
N ALA A 23 0.27 7.49 -19.68
CA ALA A 23 -0.84 8.04 -18.90
C ALA A 23 -1.03 7.26 -17.59
N MET A 24 -1.00 5.93 -17.63
CA MET A 24 -1.10 5.07 -16.44
C MET A 24 0.02 5.36 -15.43
N GLN A 25 1.25 5.54 -15.90
CA GLN A 25 2.39 5.92 -15.06
C GLN A 25 2.13 7.24 -14.33
N MET A 26 1.60 8.25 -15.01
CA MET A 26 1.29 9.55 -14.41
C MET A 26 0.15 9.46 -13.38
N VAL A 27 -0.88 8.67 -13.67
CA VAL A 27 -1.98 8.41 -12.73
C VAL A 27 -1.47 7.68 -11.49
N ALA A 28 -0.64 6.66 -11.67
CA ALA A 28 -0.04 5.90 -10.57
C ALA A 28 0.85 6.81 -9.68
N ALA A 29 1.66 7.67 -10.29
CA ALA A 29 2.48 8.64 -9.57
C ALA A 29 1.63 9.62 -8.74
N SER A 30 0.53 10.11 -9.29
CA SER A 30 -0.41 10.99 -8.58
C SER A 30 -1.06 10.28 -7.38
N LYS A 31 -1.53 9.04 -7.57
CA LYS A 31 -2.10 8.21 -6.49
C LYS A 31 -1.09 7.92 -5.38
N MET A 32 0.15 7.57 -5.73
CA MET A 32 1.23 7.33 -4.78
C MET A 32 1.51 8.58 -3.93
N ARG A 33 1.61 9.75 -4.57
CA ARG A 33 1.82 11.01 -3.86
C ARG A 33 0.68 11.30 -2.87
N ARG A 34 -0.57 11.10 -3.29
CA ARG A 34 -1.74 11.28 -2.41
C ARG A 34 -1.70 10.31 -1.22
N ALA A 35 -1.38 9.04 -1.45
CA ALA A 35 -1.26 8.04 -0.38
C ALA A 35 -0.16 8.41 0.62
N GLN A 36 1.01 8.87 0.13
CA GLN A 36 2.09 9.37 0.97
C GLN A 36 1.65 10.57 1.82
N GLN A 37 0.95 11.54 1.23
CA GLN A 37 0.43 12.69 1.97
C GLN A 37 -0.54 12.27 3.08
N HIS A 38 -1.46 11.34 2.82
CA HIS A 38 -2.36 10.80 3.85
C HIS A 38 -1.59 10.11 4.98
N ALA A 39 -0.59 9.29 4.66
CA ALA A 39 0.24 8.63 5.65
C ALA A 39 1.01 9.65 6.52
N LEU A 40 1.59 10.69 5.90
CA LEU A 40 2.30 11.74 6.61
C LEU A 40 1.38 12.58 7.49
N ALA A 41 0.18 12.91 7.01
CA ALA A 41 -0.81 13.65 7.79
C ALA A 41 -1.28 12.88 9.04
N GLY A 42 -1.35 11.54 8.98
CA GLY A 42 -1.72 10.71 10.12
C GLY A 42 -0.59 10.46 11.14
N ARG A 43 0.67 10.74 10.80
CA ARG A 43 1.83 10.45 11.66
C ARG A 43 1.75 11.08 13.06
N PRO A 44 1.37 12.36 13.23
CA PRO A 44 1.30 12.97 14.57
C PRO A 44 0.32 12.25 15.50
N TYR A 45 -0.85 11.86 14.97
CA TYR A 45 -1.84 11.09 15.72
C TYR A 45 -1.29 9.73 16.14
N ALA A 46 -0.69 8.98 15.20
CA ALA A 46 -0.12 7.67 15.49
C ALA A 46 1.00 7.76 16.55
N ALA A 47 1.83 8.79 16.48
CA ALA A 47 2.89 9.03 17.46
C ALA A 47 2.34 9.33 18.85
N LEU A 48 1.32 10.19 18.96
CA LEU A 48 0.69 10.51 20.23
C LEU A 48 -0.03 9.31 20.83
N MET A 49 -0.80 8.59 20.00
CA MET A 49 -1.50 7.36 20.40
C MET A 49 -0.51 6.33 20.96
N ASN A 50 0.61 6.11 20.26
CA ASN A 50 1.62 5.17 20.73
C ASN A 50 2.22 5.59 22.09
N ARG A 51 2.49 6.89 22.29
CA ARG A 51 2.96 7.40 23.59
C ARG A 51 1.96 7.14 24.71
N VAL A 52 0.67 7.35 24.45
CA VAL A 52 -0.41 7.08 25.41
C VAL A 52 -0.49 5.58 25.73
N LEU A 53 -0.49 4.72 24.71
CA LEU A 53 -0.55 3.27 24.89
C LEU A 53 0.65 2.73 25.68
N VAL A 54 1.87 3.18 25.38
CA VAL A 54 3.07 2.80 26.13
C VAL A 54 3.00 3.30 27.58
N SER A 55 2.54 4.52 27.82
CA SER A 55 2.34 5.04 29.18
C SER A 55 1.32 4.22 29.97
N LEU A 56 0.20 3.86 29.33
CA LEU A 56 -0.86 3.05 29.92
C LEU A 56 -0.35 1.64 30.25
N GLN A 57 0.33 0.99 29.31
CA GLN A 57 0.88 -0.35 29.50
C GLN A 57 1.88 -0.42 30.68
N ARG A 58 2.60 0.66 30.98
CA ARG A 58 3.50 0.74 32.15
C ARG A 58 2.79 0.95 33.48
N ARG A 59 1.57 1.48 33.47
CA ARG A 59 0.83 1.90 34.68
C ARG A 59 -0.30 0.94 35.06
N THR A 60 -0.60 -0.03 34.21
CA THR A 60 -1.69 -0.99 34.39
C THR A 60 -1.12 -2.40 34.53
N ASP A 61 -1.68 -3.21 35.44
CA ASP A 61 -1.37 -4.64 35.49
C ASP A 61 -1.86 -5.30 34.19
N PRO A 62 -0.97 -5.95 33.40
CA PRO A 62 -1.34 -6.65 32.17
C PRO A 62 -2.49 -7.63 32.33
N LYS A 63 -2.73 -8.18 33.53
CA LYS A 63 -3.82 -9.11 33.82
C LYS A 63 -5.21 -8.51 33.59
N PHE A 64 -5.37 -7.19 33.66
CA PHE A 64 -6.67 -6.53 33.51
C PHE A 64 -7.17 -6.44 32.06
N HIS A 65 -6.32 -6.64 31.05
CA HIS A 65 -6.74 -6.51 29.66
C HIS A 65 -6.14 -7.60 28.75
N PRO A 66 -6.96 -8.41 28.04
CA PRO A 66 -6.47 -9.53 27.21
C PRO A 66 -5.41 -9.15 26.17
N LEU A 67 -5.48 -7.95 25.59
CA LEU A 67 -4.47 -7.47 24.61
C LEU A 67 -3.10 -7.11 25.23
N LEU A 68 -3.02 -6.99 26.56
CA LEU A 68 -1.76 -6.74 27.28
C LEU A 68 -1.14 -8.02 27.85
N GLN A 69 -1.91 -9.12 27.91
CA GLN A 69 -1.45 -10.39 28.47
C GLN A 69 -0.54 -11.15 27.50
N VAL A 70 0.58 -11.64 28.01
CA VAL A 70 1.39 -12.65 27.31
C VAL A 70 0.76 -14.01 27.59
N ARG A 71 0.29 -14.69 26.55
CA ARG A 71 -0.37 -15.99 26.62
C ARG A 71 0.36 -17.02 25.76
N GLU A 72 0.15 -18.29 26.08
CA GLU A 72 0.61 -19.39 25.26
C GLU A 72 0.00 -19.30 23.85
N VAL A 73 0.86 -19.43 22.83
CA VAL A 73 0.43 -19.34 21.43
C VAL A 73 -0.16 -20.68 21.01
N ARG A 74 -1.48 -20.70 20.80
CA ARG A 74 -2.21 -21.89 20.29
C ARG A 74 -2.51 -21.82 18.80
N LYS A 75 -2.70 -20.61 18.29
CA LYS A 75 -3.01 -20.29 16.90
C LYS A 75 -2.46 -18.91 16.58
N GLU A 76 -1.88 -18.77 15.39
CA GLU A 76 -1.38 -17.49 14.87
C GLU A 76 -2.26 -16.99 13.73
N LEU A 77 -2.46 -15.67 13.67
CA LEU A 77 -3.17 -15.02 12.58
C LEU A 77 -2.15 -14.32 11.68
N VAL A 78 -2.16 -14.66 10.39
CA VAL A 78 -1.38 -13.96 9.38
C VAL A 78 -2.32 -13.11 8.54
N ILE A 79 -1.96 -11.84 8.36
CA ILE A 79 -2.70 -10.90 7.50
C ILE A 79 -1.80 -10.54 6.32
N VAL A 80 -2.25 -10.85 5.10
CA VAL A 80 -1.57 -10.48 3.86
C VAL A 80 -2.24 -9.25 3.28
N VAL A 81 -1.44 -8.21 3.01
CA VAL A 81 -1.91 -7.00 2.34
C VAL A 81 -1.36 -6.99 0.92
N SER A 82 -2.25 -6.99 -0.07
CA SER A 82 -1.93 -7.04 -1.50
C SER A 82 -2.69 -5.96 -2.26
N THR A 83 -2.36 -5.78 -3.53
CA THR A 83 -3.10 -4.92 -4.46
C THR A 83 -4.31 -5.63 -5.05
N ASP A 84 -5.41 -4.91 -5.26
CA ASP A 84 -6.60 -5.42 -5.95
C ASP A 84 -6.44 -5.46 -7.48
N LYS A 85 -5.47 -4.71 -8.02
CA LYS A 85 -5.25 -4.55 -9.46
C LYS A 85 -3.83 -4.92 -9.85
N GLY A 86 -3.69 -5.52 -11.03
CA GLY A 86 -2.40 -5.72 -11.69
C GLY A 86 -1.94 -4.48 -12.46
N LEU A 87 -1.18 -4.71 -13.53
CA LEU A 87 -0.89 -3.68 -14.55
C LEU A 87 -2.14 -3.33 -15.35
#